data_AF-A0A914Z776-F1
#
_entry.id   AF-A0A914Z776-F1
#
_cell.length_a   1.000
_cell.length_b   1.000
_cell.length_c   1.000
_cell.angle_alpha   90.00
_cell.angle_beta   90.00
_cell.angle_gamma   90.00
#
_symmetry.space_group_name_H-M   'P 1'
#
loop_
_entity.id
_entity.type
_entity.pdbx_description
1 polymer ?
#
loop_
_entity_poly.entity_id
_entity_poly.type
_entity_poly.pdbx_seq_one_letter_code
_entity_poly.pdbx_strand_id
1 'polypeptide(L)' 'MKVLSFLCFICLSLMSYGSKCPPGAVHYQSNCFFFMNNATNFENAELTCKNNFGAHLLSIPDLFTDSVIGCK' A
#
# COMPACT_ATOMS: atom_id res chain seq x y z
N MET A 1 12.56 39.55 -10.11
CA MET A 1 13.31 38.26 -10.04
C MET A 1 12.96 37.43 -8.79
N LYS A 2 11.69 37.39 -8.34
CA LYS A 2 11.25 36.57 -7.19
C LYS A 2 10.22 35.50 -7.59
N VAL A 3 9.51 35.73 -8.70
CA VAL A 3 8.48 34.82 -9.25
C VAL A 3 9.09 33.57 -9.91
N LEU A 4 10.24 33.70 -10.58
CA LEU A 4 10.97 32.56 -11.17
C LEU A 4 11.46 31.55 -10.12
N SER A 5 11.78 32.02 -8.90
CA SER A 5 12.23 31.16 -7.80
C SER A 5 11.06 30.37 -7.19
N PHE A 6 9.87 30.97 -7.06
CA PHE A 6 8.66 30.29 -6.58
C PHE A 6 8.16 29.19 -7.53
N LEU A 7 8.26 29.39 -8.85
CA LEU A 7 7.86 28.38 -9.84
C LEU A 7 8.74 27.11 -9.80
N CYS A 8 10.00 27.24 -9.40
CA CYS A 8 10.92 26.12 -9.23
C CYS A 8 10.56 25.25 -8.00
N PHE A 9 10.15 25.89 -6.90
CA PHE A 9 9.70 25.19 -5.68
C PHE A 9 8.38 24.41 -5.87
N ILE A 10 7.48 24.92 -6.71
CA ILE A 10 6.20 24.25 -7.01
C ILE A 10 6.44 23.00 -7.87
N CYS A 11 7.47 23.01 -8.74
CA CYS A 11 7.79 21.85 -9.57
C CYS A 11 8.41 20.69 -8.76
N LEU A 12 9.28 21.02 -7.78
CA LEU A 12 9.91 20.04 -6.88
C LEU A 12 8.92 19.30 -5.96
N SER A 13 7.78 19.91 -5.64
CA SER A 13 6.78 19.34 -4.73
C SER A 13 5.75 18.45 -5.43
N LEU A 14 5.58 18.58 -6.74
CA LEU A 14 4.59 17.84 -7.52
C LEU A 14 5.10 16.48 -8.04
N MET A 15 6.41 16.18 -7.92
CA MET A 15 7.02 15.01 -8.57
C MET A 15 7.21 13.78 -7.66
N SER A 16 6.67 13.76 -6.44
CA SER A 16 6.52 12.49 -5.68
C SER A 16 5.20 11.82 -6.06
N TYR A 17 4.99 11.57 -7.35
CA TYR A 17 3.95 10.67 -7.85
C TYR A 17 4.54 9.27 -8.02
N GLY A 18 5.21 8.78 -6.98
CA GLY A 18 5.47 7.34 -6.86
C GLY A 18 4.11 6.64 -6.80
N SER A 19 3.99 5.46 -7.38
CA SER A 19 2.82 4.60 -7.13
C SER A 19 2.54 4.60 -5.64
N LYS A 20 1.30 4.91 -5.25
CA LYS A 20 0.89 5.00 -3.83
C LYS A 20 1.19 3.73 -3.03
N CYS A 21 1.50 2.62 -3.72
CA CYS A 21 1.78 1.34 -3.14
C CYS A 21 3.13 0.75 -3.61
N PRO A 22 3.75 -0.12 -2.78
CA PRO A 22 4.90 -0.91 -3.18
C PRO A 22 4.60 -1.79 -4.41
N PRO A 23 5.63 -2.21 -5.16
CA PRO A 23 5.46 -3.16 -6.25
C PRO A 23 4.74 -4.44 -5.79
N GLY A 24 3.74 -4.89 -6.55
CA GLY A 24 2.96 -6.09 -6.22
C GLY A 24 1.79 -5.85 -5.26
N ALA A 25 1.64 -4.65 -4.68
CA ALA A 25 0.45 -4.27 -3.94
C ALA A 25 -0.58 -3.58 -4.83
N VAL A 26 -1.86 -3.85 -4.56
CA VAL A 26 -3.00 -3.19 -5.19
C VAL A 26 -3.44 -2.02 -4.33
N HIS A 27 -3.60 -0.85 -4.95
CA HIS A 27 -4.09 0.36 -4.29
C HIS A 27 -5.62 0.36 -4.29
N TYR A 28 -6.22 0.45 -3.10
CA TYR A 28 -7.65 0.67 -2.94
C TYR A 28 -7.91 1.71 -1.84
N GLN A 29 -8.68 2.74 -2.19
CA GLN A 29 -8.90 3.95 -1.38
C GLN A 29 -7.60 4.64 -0.92
N SER A 30 -7.21 4.47 0.34
CA SER A 30 -6.00 5.04 0.95
C SER A 30 -5.06 3.96 1.46
N ASN A 31 -5.24 2.71 1.01
CA ASN A 31 -4.52 1.55 1.51
C ASN A 31 -3.91 0.72 0.37
N CYS A 32 -2.91 -0.08 0.72
CA CYS A 32 -2.21 -0.99 -0.17
C CYS A 32 -2.42 -2.42 0.31
N PHE A 33 -2.73 -3.32 -0.63
CA PHE A 33 -3.10 -4.70 -0.30
C PHE A 33 -2.24 -5.67 -1.09
N PHE A 34 -1.67 -6.66 -0.42
CA PHE A 34 -0.99 -7.79 -1.04
C PHE A 34 -1.87 -9.02 -1.00
N PHE A 35 -2.01 -9.70 -2.14
CA PHE A 35 -2.73 -10.97 -2.20
C PHE A 35 -1.81 -12.11 -1.79
N MET A 36 -2.31 -12.98 -0.91
CA MET A 36 -1.63 -14.22 -0.58
C MET A 36 -2.27 -15.37 -1.34
N ASN A 37 -1.48 -16.05 -2.17
CA ASN A 37 -1.95 -17.19 -2.95
C ASN A 37 -1.88 -18.53 -2.20
N ASN A 38 -1.32 -18.54 -0.99
CA ASN A 38 -1.11 -19.76 -0.21
C ASN A 38 -2.00 -19.77 1.03
N ALA A 39 -2.84 -20.80 1.16
CA ALA A 39 -3.66 -21.00 2.33
C ALA A 39 -2.81 -21.55 3.47
N THR A 40 -2.79 -20.84 4.59
CA THR A 40 -2.09 -21.24 5.81
C THR A 40 -2.92 -20.88 7.02
N ASN A 41 -2.50 -21.32 8.20
CA ASN A 41 -3.19 -20.93 9.44
C ASN A 41 -2.99 -19.44 9.73
N PHE A 42 -3.84 -18.88 10.59
CA PHE A 42 -3.84 -17.45 10.92
C PHE A 42 -2.47 -16.94 11.37
N GLU A 43 -1.78 -17.67 12.24
CA GLU A 43 -0.48 -17.28 12.79
C GLU A 43 0.60 -17.20 11.71
N ASN A 44 0.69 -18.22 10.85
CA ASN A 44 1.62 -18.23 9.73
C ASN A 44 1.29 -17.15 8.69
N ALA A 45 0.02 -16.85 8.48
CA ALA A 45 -0.42 -15.80 7.57
C ALA A 45 0.04 -14.42 8.08
N GLU A 46 -0.15 -14.13 9.37
CA GLU A 46 0.34 -12.91 10.02
C GLU A 46 1.87 -12.80 9.96
N LEU A 47 2.59 -13.88 10.23
CA LEU A 47 4.05 -13.93 10.10
C LEU A 47 4.51 -13.67 8.66
N THR A 48 3.79 -14.22 7.68
CA THR A 48 4.06 -13.96 6.25
C THR A 48 3.89 -12.49 5.93
N CYS A 49 2.81 -11.86 6.40
CA CYS A 49 2.57 -10.44 6.19
C CYS A 49 3.67 -9.55 6.78
N LYS A 50 4.08 -9.84 8.02
CA LYS A 50 5.16 -9.11 8.70
C LYS A 50 6.50 -9.27 8.01
N ASN A 51 6.87 -10.50 7.69
CA ASN A 51 8.22 -10.83 7.23
C ASN A 51 8.44 -10.50 5.75
N ASN A 52 7.43 -10.67 4.90
CA ASN A 52 7.58 -10.53 3.45
C ASN A 52 7.16 -9.15 2.93
N PHE A 53 6.22 -8.49 3.61
CA PHE A 53 5.60 -7.27 3.13
C PHE A 53 5.73 -6.09 4.10
N GLY A 54 6.23 -6.31 5.32
CA GLY A 54 6.27 -5.28 6.36
C GLY A 54 4.87 -4.79 6.76
N ALA A 55 3.88 -5.68 6.67
CA ALA A 55 2.46 -5.39 6.82
C ALA A 55 1.81 -6.34 7.84
N HIS A 56 0.52 -6.18 8.11
CA HIS A 56 -0.27 -7.10 8.93
C HIS A 56 -1.29 -7.86 8.09
N LEU A 57 -1.84 -8.93 8.65
CA LEU A 57 -3.00 -9.56 8.05
C LEU A 57 -4.13 -8.54 7.88
N LEU A 58 -4.78 -8.56 6.73
CA LEU A 58 -5.86 -7.64 6.41
C LEU A 58 -7.00 -7.74 7.45
N SER A 59 -7.40 -6.58 7.98
CA SER A 59 -8.69 -6.42 8.64
C SER A 59 -9.74 -6.05 7.60
N ILE A 60 -10.92 -6.69 7.67
CA ILE A 60 -12.03 -6.51 6.73
C ILE A 60 -13.04 -5.52 7.31
N PRO A 61 -12.99 -4.21 6.94
CA PRO A 61 -14.00 -3.25 7.36
C PRO A 61 -15.26 -3.24 6.47
N ASP A 62 -15.21 -3.82 5.26
CA ASP A 62 -16.27 -3.71 4.25
C ASP A 62 -16.35 -4.93 3.31
N LEU A 63 -17.46 -5.05 2.58
CA LEU A 63 -17.73 -6.18 1.67
C LEU A 63 -16.70 -6.35 0.55
N PHE A 64 -15.96 -5.29 0.17
CA PHE A 64 -14.94 -5.38 -0.87
C PHE A 64 -13.68 -6.06 -0.32
N THR A 65 -13.28 -5.71 0.90
CA THR A 65 -12.18 -6.35 1.62
C THR A 65 -12.49 -7.80 2.04
N ASP A 66 -13.76 -8.17 2.17
CA ASP A 66 -14.20 -9.52 2.60
C ASP A 66 -13.81 -10.64 1.61
N SER A 67 -13.63 -10.28 0.34
CA SER A 67 -13.24 -11.22 -0.71
C SER A 67 -11.71 -11.41 -0.83
N VAL A 68 -10.92 -10.75 0.02
CA VAL A 68 -9.46 -10.69 -0.09
C VAL A 68 -8.80 -11.30 1.15
N ILE A 69 -8.11 -12.43 0.98
CA ILE A 69 -7.18 -12.94 1.98
C ILE A 69 -5.79 -12.38 1.64
N GLY A 70 -5.29 -11.45 2.45
CA GLY A 70 -4.11 -10.68 2.09
C GLY A 70 -3.48 -9.91 3.25
N CYS A 71 -2.49 -9.10 2.91
CA CYS A 71 -1.75 -8.24 3.84
C CYS A 71 -2.05 -6.77 3.58
N LYS A 72 -2.09 -5.95 4.64
CA LYS A 72 -2.31 -4.51 4.61
C LYS A 72 -1.43 -3.80 5.65
#